data_AF-A0A6A5HBN3-F1
#
_entry.id   AF-A0A6A5HBN3-F1
#
_cell.length_a   1.000
_cell.length_b   1.000
_cell.length_c   1.000
_cell.angle_alpha   90.00
_cell.angle_beta   90.00
_cell.angle_gamma   90.00
#
_symmetry.space_group_name_H-M   'P 1'
#
loop_
_entity.id
_entity.type
_entity.pdbx_description
1 polymer ?
#
loop_
_entity_poly.entity_id
_entity_poly.type
_entity_poly.pdbx_seq_one_letter_code
_entity_poly.pdbx_strand_id
1 'polypeptide(L)'
;MFEAVKILSTTLFGKRNSIISVKNVTIDFHNYILRFPVETKLRIQALDILSWSASNFQEFSRIIDKSSFPLGRLTMKCDPNLSNFKHEIVKTARILIIDKTTTITRPWMVSRPWIPILRNLTNRYLYLKQSRNESHSHYVNFISSWLENERPVGTSWTGIMKEETVKRVLIYLKMRPEVVAVSDK
;
A
#
# COMPACT_ATOMS: atom_id res chain seq x y z
N MET A 1 -23.62 19.19 13.18
CA MET A 1 -23.06 17.88 12.78
C MET A 1 -21.92 17.41 13.69
N PHE A 2 -20.98 18.29 14.07
CA PHE A 2 -19.82 17.93 14.91
C PHE A 2 -20.18 17.31 16.28
N GLU A 3 -21.12 17.89 17.03
CA GLU A 3 -21.50 17.38 18.36
C GLU A 3 -22.15 15.99 18.32
N ALA A 4 -22.99 15.71 17.31
CA ALA A 4 -23.60 14.39 17.16
C ALA A 4 -22.55 13.30 16.90
N VAL A 5 -21.56 13.58 16.04
CA VAL A 5 -20.44 12.65 15.76
C VAL A 5 -19.56 12.46 16.99
N LYS A 6 -19.32 13.53 17.76
CA LYS A 6 -18.56 13.47 19.00
C LYS A 6 -19.27 12.65 20.07
N ILE A 7 -20.58 12.85 20.26
CA ILE A 7 -21.40 12.06 21.19
C ILE A 7 -21.39 10.60 20.77
N LEU A 8 -21.61 10.30 19.50
CA LEU A 8 -21.60 8.93 18.98
C LEU A 8 -20.24 8.26 19.19
N SER A 9 -19.13 8.91 18.82
CA SER A 9 -17.77 8.39 18.99
C SER A 9 -17.43 8.13 20.46
N THR A 10 -17.78 9.08 21.35
CA THR A 10 -17.58 8.93 22.79
C THR A 10 -18.44 7.80 23.37
N THR A 11 -19.67 7.64 22.88
CA THR A 11 -20.58 6.58 23.36
C THR A 11 -20.11 5.20 22.90
N LEU A 12 -19.63 5.08 21.65
CA LEU A 12 -19.20 3.80 21.09
C LEU A 12 -17.81 3.38 21.58
N PHE A 13 -16.88 4.33 21.76
CA PHE A 13 -15.46 4.05 21.98
C PHE A 13 -14.92 4.57 23.31
N GLY A 14 -15.58 5.55 23.94
CA GLY A 14 -15.13 6.14 25.19
C GLY A 14 -15.35 5.23 26.39
N LYS A 15 -14.54 5.41 27.43
CA LYS A 15 -14.62 4.68 28.72
C LYS A 15 -14.58 3.16 28.58
N ARG A 16 -14.04 2.62 27.49
CA ARG A 16 -13.82 1.17 27.34
C ARG A 16 -12.52 0.80 28.06
N ASN A 17 -12.63 -0.10 29.02
CA ASN A 17 -11.46 -0.66 29.72
C ASN A 17 -10.77 -1.78 28.93
N SER A 18 -11.39 -2.23 27.84
CA SER A 18 -10.89 -3.33 27.01
C SER A 18 -10.51 -2.87 25.61
N ILE A 19 -9.50 -3.52 25.04
CA ILE A 19 -9.08 -3.33 23.65
C ILE A 19 -10.17 -3.84 22.72
N ILE A 20 -10.53 -3.04 21.73
CA ILE A 20 -11.48 -3.45 20.69
C ILE A 20 -10.71 -4.29 19.67
N SER A 21 -11.03 -5.57 19.57
CA SER A 21 -10.41 -6.48 18.62
C SER A 21 -11.28 -6.65 17.40
N VAL A 22 -10.78 -6.26 16.23
CA VAL A 22 -11.47 -6.38 14.94
C VAL A 22 -10.52 -6.90 13.88
N LYS A 23 -10.98 -7.79 13.01
CA LYS A 23 -10.10 -8.41 12.01
C LYS A 23 -9.67 -7.42 10.93
N ASN A 24 -10.64 -6.69 10.37
CA ASN A 24 -10.42 -5.71 9.30
C ASN A 24 -11.03 -4.37 9.71
N VAL A 25 -10.33 -3.29 9.40
CA VAL A 25 -10.85 -1.93 9.54
C VAL A 25 -10.77 -1.26 8.18
N THR A 26 -11.84 -0.58 7.78
CA THR A 26 -11.85 0.27 6.59
C THR A 26 -12.01 1.72 7.03
N ILE A 27 -11.14 2.59 6.54
CA ILE A 27 -11.14 4.01 6.88
C ILE A 27 -11.08 4.83 5.61
N ASP A 28 -11.87 5.89 5.59
CA ASP A 28 -11.74 6.94 4.62
C ASP A 28 -11.36 8.24 5.34
N PHE A 29 -10.35 8.96 4.82
CA PHE A 29 -9.93 10.25 5.35
C PHE A 29 -10.37 11.42 4.45
N HIS A 30 -11.28 11.18 3.51
CA HIS A 30 -11.71 12.16 2.52
C HIS A 30 -12.44 13.36 3.16
N ASN A 31 -11.76 14.51 3.26
CA ASN A 31 -12.30 15.78 3.76
C ASN A 31 -12.76 15.81 5.23
N TYR A 32 -12.31 14.87 6.08
CA TYR A 32 -12.59 14.94 7.52
C TYR A 32 -11.46 14.37 8.38
N ILE A 33 -11.41 14.84 9.63
CA ILE A 33 -10.49 14.34 10.66
C ILE A 33 -11.28 13.38 11.54
N LEU A 34 -10.93 12.10 11.50
CA LEU A 34 -11.48 11.10 12.41
C LEU A 34 -10.85 11.26 13.79
N ARG A 35 -11.67 11.59 14.79
CA ARG A 35 -11.25 11.73 16.20
C ARG A 35 -11.81 10.58 17.02
N PHE A 36 -10.92 9.92 17.73
CA PHE A 36 -11.25 8.87 18.68
C PHE A 36 -10.97 9.37 20.10
N PRO A 37 -11.73 8.90 21.12
CA PRO A 37 -11.38 9.10 22.52
C PRO A 37 -9.94 8.64 22.80
N VAL A 38 -9.23 9.36 23.69
CA VAL A 38 -7.78 9.20 23.91
C VAL A 38 -7.40 7.79 24.33
N GLU A 39 -8.28 7.12 25.08
CA GLU A 39 -8.07 5.78 25.63
C GLU A 39 -8.40 4.67 24.62
N THR A 40 -8.90 5.00 23.44
CA THR A 40 -9.30 4.01 22.43
C THR A 40 -8.10 3.21 21.96
N LYS A 41 -8.22 1.88 22.05
CA LYS A 41 -7.24 0.93 21.50
C LYS A 41 -7.91 -0.10 20.60
N LEU A 42 -7.35 -0.25 19.40
CA LEU A 42 -7.82 -1.19 18.37
C LEU A 42 -6.75 -2.25 18.14
N ARG A 43 -7.09 -3.52 18.35
CA ARG A 43 -6.29 -4.64 17.85
C ARG A 43 -6.81 -5.04 16.48
N ILE A 44 -5.96 -4.95 15.46
CA ILE A 44 -6.36 -5.17 14.06
C ILE A 44 -5.39 -6.11 13.33
N GLN A 45 -5.91 -6.85 12.35
CA GLN A 45 -5.06 -7.66 11.47
C GLN A 45 -4.86 -6.99 10.10
N ALA A 46 -5.88 -6.30 9.60
CA ALA A 46 -5.86 -5.64 8.31
C ALA A 46 -6.50 -4.25 8.35
N LEU A 47 -5.95 -3.35 7.54
CA LEU A 47 -6.42 -1.97 7.41
C LEU A 47 -6.54 -1.60 5.93
N ASP A 48 -7.71 -1.09 5.54
CA ASP A 48 -7.99 -0.60 4.21
C ASP A 48 -8.27 0.92 4.26
N ILE A 49 -7.40 1.73 3.66
CA ILE A 49 -7.51 3.20 3.64
C ILE A 49 -7.97 3.64 2.25
N LEU A 50 -9.22 4.11 2.18
CA LEU A 50 -9.92 4.48 0.94
C LEU A 50 -9.47 5.83 0.37
N SER A 51 -9.01 6.75 1.23
CA SER A 51 -8.39 8.01 0.80
C SER A 51 -7.20 8.28 1.71
N TRP A 52 -6.00 8.13 1.19
CA TRP A 52 -4.79 8.30 2.00
C TRP A 52 -4.58 9.75 2.42
N SER A 53 -4.22 9.94 3.69
CA SER A 53 -3.73 11.20 4.24
C SER A 53 -2.67 10.88 5.28
N ALA A 54 -1.42 11.27 5.02
CA ALA A 54 -0.30 10.92 5.90
C ALA A 54 -0.48 11.51 7.32
N SER A 55 -0.99 12.74 7.43
CA SER A 55 -1.25 13.39 8.72
C SER A 55 -2.38 12.71 9.48
N ASN A 56 -3.52 12.42 8.83
CA ASN A 56 -4.64 11.75 9.49
C ASN A 56 -4.28 10.31 9.87
N PHE A 57 -3.50 9.63 9.04
CA PHE A 57 -3.02 8.29 9.35
C PHE A 57 -2.05 8.28 10.53
N GLN A 58 -1.17 9.28 10.67
CA GLN A 58 -0.28 9.44 11.82
C GLN A 58 -1.05 9.56 13.15
N GLU A 59 -2.19 10.23 13.15
CA GLU A 59 -3.04 10.32 14.35
C GLU A 59 -3.82 9.03 14.59
N PHE A 60 -4.39 8.43 13.53
CA PHE A 60 -5.09 7.16 13.61
C PHE A 60 -4.18 6.01 14.08
N SER A 61 -2.91 6.00 13.67
CA SER A 61 -1.98 4.92 14.04
C SER A 61 -1.72 4.84 15.56
N ARG A 62 -1.93 5.93 16.30
CA ARG A 62 -1.77 5.98 17.77
C ARG A 62 -2.80 5.15 18.54
N ILE A 63 -3.97 4.91 17.94
CA ILE A 63 -5.01 4.09 18.55
C ILE A 63 -4.88 2.61 18.18
N ILE A 64 -4.02 2.26 17.23
CA ILE A 64 -3.72 0.86 16.91
C ILE A 64 -2.84 0.30 18.03
N ASP A 65 -3.28 -0.80 18.63
CA ASP A 65 -2.54 -1.49 19.67
C ASP A 65 -1.28 -2.13 19.10
N LYS A 66 -0.19 -2.12 19.88
CA LYS A 66 1.12 -2.62 19.45
C LYS A 66 1.11 -4.09 19.04
N SER A 67 0.21 -4.90 19.62
CA SER A 67 0.04 -6.31 19.25
C SER A 67 -0.46 -6.54 17.82
N SER A 68 -0.92 -5.48 17.14
CA SER A 68 -1.33 -5.53 15.73
C SER A 68 -0.16 -5.51 14.76
N PHE A 69 1.06 -5.18 15.22
CA PHE A 69 2.22 -4.97 14.35
C PHE A 69 3.17 -6.18 14.31
N PRO A 70 3.76 -6.49 13.13
CA PRO A 70 3.47 -5.90 11.82
C PRO A 70 2.06 -6.25 11.34
N LEU A 71 1.40 -5.32 10.64
CA LEU A 71 0.05 -5.59 10.10
C LEU A 71 0.10 -6.75 9.12
N GLY A 72 -0.92 -7.61 9.17
CA GLY A 72 -1.08 -8.70 8.20
C GLY A 72 -1.32 -8.17 6.79
N ARG A 73 -2.15 -7.12 6.65
CA ARG A 73 -2.43 -6.45 5.38
C ARG A 73 -2.68 -4.96 5.57
N LEU A 74 -2.10 -4.15 4.69
CA LEU A 74 -2.42 -2.74 4.52
C LEU A 74 -2.81 -2.49 3.06
N THR A 75 -4.02 -2.00 2.84
CA THR A 75 -4.43 -1.45 1.53
C THR A 75 -4.46 0.06 1.63
N MET A 76 -3.80 0.75 0.71
CA MET A 76 -3.79 2.21 0.64
C MET A 76 -4.20 2.66 -0.75
N LYS A 77 -5.24 3.50 -0.82
CA LYS A 77 -5.55 4.26 -2.02
C LYS A 77 -4.76 5.57 -1.99
N CYS A 78 -3.69 5.67 -2.77
CA CYS A 78 -2.86 6.89 -2.80
C CYS A 78 -2.25 7.19 -4.18
N ASP A 79 -1.64 8.37 -4.27
CA ASP A 79 -0.83 8.81 -5.40
C ASP A 79 0.65 8.37 -5.23
N PRO A 80 1.44 8.37 -6.30
CA PRO A 80 2.88 8.04 -6.26
C PRO A 80 3.71 9.17 -5.65
N ASN A 81 3.44 9.51 -4.40
CA ASN A 81 4.23 10.43 -3.60
C ASN A 81 5.05 9.67 -2.55
N LEU A 82 6.37 9.88 -2.56
CA LEU A 82 7.30 9.22 -1.64
C LEU A 82 6.94 9.45 -0.16
N SER A 83 6.34 10.58 0.20
CA SER A 83 5.93 10.87 1.58
C SER A 83 4.91 9.85 2.11
N ASN A 84 4.04 9.31 1.25
CA ASN A 84 3.01 8.33 1.62
C ASN A 84 3.62 7.02 2.15
N PHE A 85 4.85 6.70 1.75
CA PHE A 85 5.52 5.43 2.05
C PHE A 85 6.57 5.54 3.16
N LYS A 86 6.71 6.72 3.79
CA LYS A 86 7.69 6.93 4.87
C LYS A 86 7.27 6.32 6.20
N HIS A 87 5.96 6.17 6.43
CA HIS A 87 5.44 5.71 7.71
C HIS A 87 5.80 4.24 7.97
N GLU A 88 6.24 3.92 9.20
CA GLU A 88 6.79 2.60 9.54
C GLU A 88 5.81 1.45 9.31
N ILE A 89 4.53 1.64 9.67
CA ILE A 89 3.46 0.68 9.39
C ILE A 89 3.37 0.32 7.89
N VAL A 90 3.59 1.28 6.99
CA VAL A 90 3.58 1.03 5.55
C VAL A 90 4.74 0.13 5.15
N LYS A 91 5.93 0.39 5.68
CA LYS A 91 7.15 -0.39 5.39
C LYS A 91 7.12 -1.81 5.97
N THR A 92 6.51 -1.97 7.14
CA THR A 92 6.54 -3.23 7.91
C THR A 92 5.34 -4.14 7.66
N ALA A 93 4.26 -3.63 7.06
CA ALA A 93 3.10 -4.47 6.71
C ALA A 93 3.52 -5.70 5.90
N ARG A 94 3.02 -6.87 6.27
CA ARG A 94 3.38 -8.13 5.58
C ARG A 94 2.88 -8.13 4.13
N ILE A 95 1.64 -7.71 3.92
CA ILE A 95 1.04 -7.52 2.61
C ILE A 95 0.74 -6.04 2.44
N LEU A 96 1.36 -5.40 1.45
CA LEU A 96 1.05 -4.03 1.06
C LEU A 96 0.34 -4.02 -0.28
N ILE A 97 -0.88 -3.48 -0.30
CA ILE A 97 -1.69 -3.30 -1.50
C ILE A 97 -1.81 -1.81 -1.78
N ILE A 98 -1.26 -1.37 -2.91
CA ILE A 98 -1.34 0.00 -3.38
C ILE A 98 -2.44 0.04 -4.44
N ASP A 99 -3.50 0.77 -4.13
CA ASP A 99 -4.56 1.07 -5.07
C ASP A 99 -4.37 2.48 -5.61
N LYS A 100 -4.29 2.64 -6.93
CA LYS A 100 -4.06 3.95 -7.51
C LYS A 100 -5.29 4.81 -7.23
N THR A 101 -5.12 5.94 -6.54
CA THR A 101 -6.19 6.93 -6.47
C THR A 101 -6.52 7.41 -7.87
N THR A 102 -7.72 7.05 -8.35
CA THR A 102 -8.33 7.58 -9.57
C THR A 102 -8.84 9.01 -9.39
N THR A 103 -8.69 9.61 -8.20
CA THR A 103 -9.15 10.97 -7.92
C THR A 103 -8.38 11.96 -8.76
N ILE A 104 -9.01 12.27 -9.89
CA ILE A 104 -8.79 13.42 -10.75
C ILE A 104 -7.30 13.59 -11.06
N THR A 105 -6.80 12.76 -11.97
CA THR A 105 -5.78 13.25 -12.90
C THR A 105 -6.37 14.49 -13.55
N ARG A 106 -6.12 15.65 -12.95
CA ARG A 106 -6.23 16.90 -13.66
C ARG A 106 -5.39 16.70 -14.92
N PRO A 107 -5.90 16.96 -16.13
CA PRO A 107 -5.22 16.61 -17.37
C PRO A 107 -3.76 17.11 -17.47
N TRP A 108 -3.40 18.11 -16.67
CA TRP A 108 -2.07 18.72 -16.58
C TRP A 108 -1.13 18.11 -15.52
N MET A 109 -1.59 17.17 -14.69
CA MET A 109 -0.71 16.46 -13.75
C MET A 109 -0.09 15.24 -14.41
N VAL A 110 1.20 15.34 -14.72
CA VAL A 110 2.03 14.20 -15.10
C VAL A 110 2.05 13.22 -13.94
N SER A 111 1.44 12.03 -14.14
CA SER A 111 1.52 10.94 -13.16
C SER A 111 2.98 10.58 -12.95
N ARG A 112 3.50 10.74 -11.74
CA ARG A 112 4.85 10.26 -11.40
C ARG A 112 4.91 8.73 -11.58
N PRO A 113 6.04 8.17 -12.02
CA PRO A 113 6.18 6.73 -12.15
C PRO A 113 6.17 6.07 -10.77
N TRP A 114 5.54 4.90 -10.67
CA TRP A 114 5.50 4.09 -9.46
C TRP A 114 6.80 3.35 -9.19
N ILE A 115 7.57 3.03 -10.23
CA ILE A 115 8.76 2.18 -10.11
C ILE A 115 9.79 2.67 -9.07
N PRO A 116 10.16 3.96 -9.00
CA PRO A 116 11.08 4.42 -7.96
C PRO A 116 10.58 4.19 -6.53
N ILE A 117 9.26 4.26 -6.31
CA ILE A 117 8.64 4.00 -5.01
C ILE A 117 8.70 2.50 -4.72
N LEU A 118 8.28 1.66 -5.67
CA LEU A 118 8.23 0.21 -5.49
C LEU A 118 9.62 -0.38 -5.16
N ARG A 119 10.69 0.16 -5.76
CA ARG A 119 12.07 -0.26 -5.47
C ARG A 119 12.44 -0.13 -3.99
N ASN A 120 11.91 0.90 -3.31
CA ASN A 120 12.23 1.18 -1.91
C ASN A 120 11.36 0.39 -0.91
N LEU A 121 10.32 -0.30 -1.37
CA LEU A 121 9.39 -1.02 -0.50
C LEU A 121 9.90 -2.43 -0.23
N THR A 122 10.08 -2.81 1.03
CA THR A 122 10.64 -4.12 1.46
C THR A 122 9.58 -5.10 1.96
N ASN A 123 8.30 -4.77 1.80
CA ASN A 123 7.18 -5.62 2.19
C ASN A 123 7.29 -7.01 1.55
N ARG A 124 6.87 -8.05 2.30
CA ARG A 124 6.97 -9.44 1.83
C ARG A 124 6.13 -9.68 0.57
N TYR A 125 4.92 -9.15 0.55
CA TYR A 125 4.05 -9.20 -0.62
C TYR A 125 3.62 -7.80 -1.00
N LEU A 126 3.95 -7.40 -2.24
CA LEU A 126 3.63 -6.08 -2.77
C LEU A 126 2.67 -6.21 -3.95
N TYR A 127 1.49 -5.62 -3.83
CA TYR A 127 0.46 -5.63 -4.86
C TYR A 127 0.21 -4.20 -5.36
N LEU A 128 0.37 -3.95 -6.65
CA LEU A 128 0.01 -2.68 -7.28
C LEU A 128 -1.22 -2.86 -8.18
N LYS A 129 -2.36 -2.31 -7.74
CA LYS A 129 -3.57 -2.26 -8.55
C LYS A 129 -3.47 -1.13 -9.57
N GLN A 130 -3.80 -1.43 -10.82
CA GLN A 130 -4.02 -0.47 -11.90
C GLN A 130 -2.79 0.39 -12.29
N SER A 131 -1.71 -0.24 -12.74
CA SER A 131 -0.48 0.42 -13.21
C SER A 131 -0.48 0.73 -14.71
N ARG A 132 -1.64 1.15 -15.25
CA ARG A 132 -1.94 1.22 -16.70
C ARG A 132 -1.07 2.17 -17.54
N ASN A 133 -0.24 3.00 -16.91
CA ASN A 133 0.54 4.06 -17.58
C ASN A 133 2.06 3.84 -17.54
N GLU A 134 2.54 2.79 -16.87
CA GLU A 134 3.98 2.51 -16.84
C GLU A 134 4.44 1.88 -18.16
N SER A 135 5.59 2.31 -18.67
CA SER A 135 6.21 1.72 -19.86
C SER A 135 6.79 0.34 -19.54
N HIS A 136 6.96 -0.50 -20.57
CA HIS A 136 7.63 -1.80 -20.42
C HIS A 136 9.06 -1.66 -19.88
N SER A 137 9.80 -0.61 -20.29
CA SER A 137 11.16 -0.35 -19.81
C SER A 137 11.21 -0.08 -18.30
N HIS A 138 10.21 0.59 -17.74
CA HIS A 138 10.09 0.79 -16.30
C HIS A 138 10.00 -0.54 -15.54
N TYR A 139 9.19 -1.50 -16.02
CA TYR A 139 9.08 -2.82 -15.40
C TYR A 139 10.35 -3.66 -15.55
N VAL A 140 10.97 -3.64 -16.72
CA VAL A 140 12.26 -4.33 -16.94
C VAL A 140 13.31 -3.82 -15.95
N ASN A 141 13.44 -2.49 -15.83
CA ASN A 141 14.37 -1.87 -14.89
C ASN A 141 14.03 -2.20 -13.44
N PHE A 142 12.74 -2.29 -13.10
CA PHE A 142 12.29 -2.71 -11.78
C PHE A 142 12.68 -4.16 -11.48
N ILE A 143 12.45 -5.08 -12.42
CA ILE A 143 12.79 -6.50 -12.29
C ILE A 143 14.30 -6.68 -12.16
N SER A 144 15.11 -5.99 -13.00
CA SER A 144 16.58 -6.03 -12.85
C SER A 144 17.02 -5.58 -11.46
N SER A 145 16.52 -4.43 -11.02
CA SER A 145 16.82 -3.91 -9.68
C SER A 145 16.35 -4.88 -8.59
N TRP A 146 15.22 -5.56 -8.77
CA TRP A 146 14.74 -6.56 -7.81
C TRP A 146 15.67 -7.77 -7.71
N LEU A 147 16.21 -8.24 -8.84
CA LEU A 147 17.17 -9.35 -8.90
C LEU A 147 18.54 -8.96 -8.31
N GLU A 148 19.03 -7.75 -8.64
CA GLU A 148 20.32 -7.23 -8.15
C GLU A 148 20.34 -6.99 -6.63
N ASN A 149 19.20 -6.64 -6.02
CA ASN A 149 19.11 -6.34 -4.59
C ASN A 149 18.90 -7.58 -3.69
N GLU A 150 19.08 -8.80 -4.22
CA GLU A 150 19.02 -10.08 -3.49
C GLU A 150 17.90 -10.15 -2.42
N ARG A 151 16.68 -9.80 -2.82
CA ARG A 151 15.58 -9.73 -1.86
C ARG A 151 15.33 -11.09 -1.19
N PRO A 152 14.90 -11.11 0.09
CA PRO A 152 14.70 -12.36 0.81
C PRO A 152 13.79 -13.34 0.06
N VAL A 153 14.14 -14.62 0.12
CA VAL A 153 13.34 -15.70 -0.46
C VAL A 153 11.93 -15.69 0.14
N GLY A 154 10.92 -15.86 -0.70
CA GLY A 154 9.51 -15.79 -0.30
C GLY A 154 8.94 -14.38 -0.28
N THR A 155 9.63 -13.41 -0.90
CA THR A 155 9.07 -12.12 -1.30
C THR A 155 8.44 -12.22 -2.70
N SER A 156 7.36 -11.48 -2.96
CA SER A 156 6.79 -11.38 -4.31
C SER A 156 6.19 -10.02 -4.60
N TRP A 157 6.15 -9.70 -5.90
CA TRP A 157 5.47 -8.54 -6.44
C TRP A 157 4.38 -8.99 -7.42
N THR A 158 3.24 -8.30 -7.41
CA THR A 158 2.14 -8.53 -8.33
C THR A 158 1.58 -7.19 -8.80
N GLY A 159 1.40 -7.03 -10.11
CA GLY A 159 0.87 -5.82 -10.71
C GLY A 159 -0.17 -6.11 -11.78
N ILE A 160 -1.20 -5.27 -11.87
CA ILE A 160 -2.20 -5.33 -12.96
C ILE A 160 -1.76 -4.41 -14.10
N MET A 161 -1.34 -5.02 -15.20
CA MET A 161 -0.71 -4.36 -16.36
C MET A 161 -1.56 -4.55 -17.63
N LYS A 162 -1.31 -3.73 -18.66
CA LYS A 162 -1.86 -3.98 -20.00
C LYS A 162 -1.16 -5.18 -20.63
N GLU A 163 -1.91 -6.01 -21.36
CA GLU A 163 -1.39 -7.23 -21.97
C GLU A 163 -0.20 -6.94 -22.91
N GLU A 164 -0.28 -5.88 -23.72
CA GLU A 164 0.79 -5.49 -24.65
C GLU A 164 2.08 -5.12 -23.91
N THR A 165 1.94 -4.45 -22.75
CA THR A 165 3.08 -4.13 -21.89
C THR A 165 3.71 -5.39 -21.34
N VAL A 166 2.90 -6.36 -20.87
CA VAL A 166 3.39 -7.65 -20.37
C VAL A 166 4.14 -8.40 -21.46
N LYS A 167 3.58 -8.51 -22.67
CA LYS A 167 4.24 -9.17 -23.81
C LYS A 167 5.61 -8.56 -24.10
N ARG A 168 5.72 -7.22 -24.13
CA ARG A 168 7.00 -6.53 -24.36
C ARG A 168 8.01 -6.78 -23.24
N VAL A 169 7.57 -6.80 -21.98
CA VAL A 169 8.43 -7.14 -20.84
C VAL A 169 8.96 -8.56 -20.99
N LEU A 170 8.09 -9.54 -21.28
CA LEU A 170 8.49 -10.95 -21.45
C LEU A 170 9.47 -11.16 -22.60
N ILE A 171 9.26 -10.50 -23.75
CA ILE A 171 10.21 -10.55 -24.88
C ILE A 171 11.57 -10.02 -24.44
N TYR A 172 11.62 -8.88 -23.74
CA TYR A 172 12.87 -8.31 -23.28
C TYR A 172 13.59 -9.23 -22.29
N LEU A 173 12.85 -9.83 -21.34
CA LEU A 173 13.42 -10.77 -20.38
C LEU A 173 13.98 -12.02 -21.07
N LYS A 174 13.33 -12.53 -22.13
CA LYS A 174 13.80 -13.68 -22.89
C LYS A 174 15.10 -13.43 -23.64
N MET A 175 15.36 -12.18 -24.05
CA MET A 175 16.57 -11.80 -24.77
C MET A 175 17.79 -11.60 -23.85
N ARG A 176 17.63 -11.76 -22.53
CA ARG A 176 18.72 -11.61 -21.58
C ARG A 176 19.73 -12.77 -21.70
N PRO A 177 21.04 -12.49 -21.64
CA PRO A 177 22.06 -13.52 -21.80
C PRO A 177 22.03 -14.57 -20.68
N GLU A 178 21.49 -14.23 -19.50
CA GLU A 178 21.34 -15.19 -18.39
C GLU A 178 20.19 -16.18 -18.60
N VAL A 179 19.28 -15.92 -19.54
CA VAL A 179 18.14 -16.79 -19.85
C VAL A 179 18.57 -17.78 -20.93
N VAL A 180 19.23 -18.86 -20.50
CA VAL A 180 19.46 -20.01 -21.37
C VAL A 180 18.11 -20.70 -21.60
N ALA A 181 17.72 -20.87 -22.86
CA ALA A 181 16.57 -21.70 -23.18
C ALA A 181 16.83 -23.10 -22.62
N VAL A 182 16.07 -23.50 -21.60
CA VAL A 182 16.03 -24.89 -21.19
C VAL A 182 15.41 -25.61 -22.37
N SER A 183 16.27 -26.26 -23.17
CA SER A 183 15.83 -27.18 -24.21
C SER A 183 14.97 -28.23 -23.53
N ASP A 184 13.69 -28.28 -23.87
CA ASP A 184 12.85 -29.43 -23.55
C ASP A 184 13.57 -30.67 -24.10
N LYS A 185 13.85 -31.63 -23.22
CA LYS A 185 14.32 -32.97 -23.59
C LYS A 185 13.10 -33.87 -23.81
#